data_AF-A0A7S4SM68-F1
#
_entry.id   AF-A0A7S4SM68-F1
#
_cell.length_a   1.000
_cell.length_b   1.000
_cell.length_c   1.000
_cell.angle_alpha   90.00
_cell.angle_beta   90.00
_cell.angle_gamma   90.00
#
_symmetry.space_group_name_H-M   'P 1'
#
loop_
_entity.id
_entity.type
_entity.pdbx_description
1 polymer ?
#
loop_
_entity_poly.entity_id
_entity_poly.type
_entity_poly.pdbx_seq_one_letter_code
_entity_poly.pdbx_strand_id
1 'polypeptide(L)'
;NAKEIIDDVGVLMAEKIRQLPTRCQYAIKLLACVGSKCNKSVIKMIMPEEEGLHDEQVGKKRKISDTSDDLFSMLNFAVDEGILQKDLENYMFAHDQIQLAAYSLIPENERGPMHKLIGNLILTSASDNEENDVLFLVVNQLNRGIAFIHEEEKIELAMLNLRAGE
;
A
#
# COMPACT_ATOMS: atom_id res chain seq x y z
N ASN A 1 -2.17 -24.20 -23.43
CA ASN A 1 -2.45 -22.74 -23.32
C ASN A 1 -2.81 -22.31 -21.90
N ALA A 2 -1.98 -22.61 -20.90
CA ALA A 2 -2.19 -22.05 -19.54
C ALA A 2 -1.72 -20.59 -19.45
N LYS A 3 -0.67 -20.22 -20.20
CA LYS A 3 -0.08 -18.88 -20.19
C LYS A 3 -1.02 -17.83 -20.79
N GLU A 4 -1.67 -18.12 -21.93
CA GLU A 4 -2.67 -17.23 -22.54
C GLU A 4 -3.88 -16.99 -21.63
N ILE A 5 -4.35 -18.00 -20.91
CA ILE A 5 -5.47 -17.87 -19.96
C ILE A 5 -5.06 -17.02 -18.75
N ILE A 6 -3.82 -17.17 -18.27
CA ILE A 6 -3.27 -16.34 -17.18
C ILE A 6 -3.13 -14.88 -17.62
N ASP A 7 -2.66 -14.64 -18.85
CA ASP A 7 -2.53 -13.29 -19.40
C ASP A 7 -3.91 -12.62 -19.58
N ASP A 8 -4.93 -13.36 -20.05
CA ASP A 8 -6.29 -12.86 -20.25
C ASP A 8 -6.99 -12.50 -18.91
N VAL A 9 -6.83 -13.34 -17.88
CA VAL A 9 -7.33 -13.05 -16.54
C VAL A 9 -6.63 -11.83 -15.94
N GLY A 10 -5.32 -11.70 -16.10
CA GLY A 10 -4.56 -10.53 -15.61
C GLY A 10 -5.01 -9.22 -16.26
N VAL A 11 -5.25 -9.22 -17.57
CA VAL A 11 -5.75 -8.04 -18.31
C VAL A 11 -7.14 -7.63 -17.80
N LEU A 12 -8.06 -8.59 -17.65
CA LEU A 12 -9.40 -8.33 -17.14
C LEU A 12 -9.37 -7.72 -15.72
N MET A 13 -8.52 -8.25 -14.82
CA MET A 13 -8.40 -7.72 -13.47
C MET A 13 -7.80 -6.31 -13.45
N ALA A 14 -6.82 -6.04 -14.32
CA ALA A 14 -6.25 -4.72 -14.48
C ALA A 14 -7.30 -3.70 -14.97
N GLU A 15 -8.18 -4.09 -15.89
CA GLU A 15 -9.30 -3.26 -16.33
C GLU A 15 -10.31 -2.97 -15.22
N LYS A 16 -10.69 -4.00 -14.43
CA LYS A 16 -11.55 -3.80 -13.27
C LYS A 16 -10.96 -2.80 -12.27
N ILE A 17 -9.67 -2.92 -11.97
CA ILE A 17 -8.99 -1.97 -11.09
C ILE A 17 -9.03 -0.56 -11.68
N ARG A 18 -8.79 -0.38 -12.99
CA ARG A 18 -8.84 0.94 -13.65
C ARG A 18 -10.20 1.62 -13.61
N GLN A 19 -11.29 0.87 -13.38
CA GLN A 19 -12.64 1.41 -13.27
C GLN A 19 -12.96 1.94 -11.86
N LEU A 20 -12.14 1.62 -10.85
CA LEU A 20 -12.32 2.12 -9.49
C LEU A 20 -11.97 3.62 -9.39
N PRO A 21 -12.42 4.32 -8.34
CA PRO A 21 -11.96 5.69 -8.08
C PRO A 21 -10.43 5.78 -7.96
N THR A 22 -9.83 6.87 -8.45
CA THR A 22 -8.36 7.05 -8.51
C THR A 22 -7.66 6.80 -7.18
N ARG A 23 -8.23 7.28 -6.06
CA ARG A 23 -7.68 7.06 -4.72
C ARG A 23 -7.71 5.58 -4.32
N CYS A 24 -8.74 4.84 -4.73
CA CYS A 24 -8.86 3.40 -4.50
C CYS A 24 -7.85 2.61 -5.35
N GLN A 25 -7.68 2.99 -6.62
CA GLN A 25 -6.63 2.43 -7.48
C GLN A 25 -5.23 2.62 -6.87
N TYR A 26 -4.96 3.82 -6.37
CA TYR A 26 -3.69 4.13 -5.73
C TYR A 26 -3.47 3.26 -4.48
N ALA A 27 -4.48 3.15 -3.60
CA ALA A 27 -4.41 2.27 -2.45
C ALA A 27 -4.12 0.81 -2.85
N ILE A 28 -4.86 0.27 -3.83
CA ILE A 28 -4.68 -1.10 -4.32
C ILE A 28 -3.24 -1.33 -4.84
N LYS A 29 -2.66 -0.36 -5.55
CA LYS A 29 -1.26 -0.45 -6.00
C LYS A 29 -0.27 -0.51 -4.83
N LEU A 30 -0.47 0.32 -3.80
CA LEU A 30 0.36 0.27 -2.60
C LEU A 30 0.21 -1.07 -1.87
N LEU A 31 -1.02 -1.58 -1.70
CA LEU A 31 -1.23 -2.92 -1.13
C LEU A 31 -0.52 -4.00 -1.94
N ALA A 32 -0.54 -3.92 -3.28
CA ALA A 32 0.14 -4.89 -4.14
C ALA A 32 1.65 -4.90 -3.93
N CYS A 33 2.25 -3.74 -3.64
CA CYS A 33 3.66 -3.61 -3.25
C CYS A 33 3.94 -4.21 -1.86
N VAL A 34 3.02 -4.03 -0.91
CA VAL A 34 3.12 -4.57 0.47
C VAL A 34 3.06 -6.09 0.46
N GLY A 35 2.05 -6.69 -0.18
CA GLY A 35 1.88 -8.13 -0.24
C GLY A 35 0.44 -8.57 -0.52
N SER A 36 0.20 -9.88 -0.46
CA SER A 36 -1.14 -10.47 -0.68
C SER A 36 -2.12 -10.19 0.45
N LYS A 37 -1.61 -9.88 1.65
CA LYS A 37 -2.35 -9.56 2.88
C LYS A 37 -1.73 -8.33 3.55
N CYS A 38 -2.58 -7.41 4.00
CA CYS A 38 -2.15 -6.20 4.68
C CYS A 38 -3.09 -5.87 5.86
N ASN A 39 -2.50 -5.60 7.02
CA ASN A 39 -3.25 -5.20 8.22
C ASN A 39 -3.74 -3.74 8.11
N LYS A 40 -4.90 -3.45 8.68
CA LYS A 40 -5.46 -2.09 8.77
C LYS A 40 -4.50 -1.04 9.35
N SER A 41 -3.66 -1.40 10.32
CA SER A 41 -2.63 -0.50 10.88
C SER A 41 -1.64 -0.08 9.80
N VAL A 42 -1.06 -1.04 9.09
CA VAL A 42 -0.12 -0.80 7.98
C VAL A 42 -0.78 0.02 6.88
N ILE A 43 -2.03 -0.31 6.51
CA ILE A 43 -2.79 0.45 5.50
C ILE A 43 -2.90 1.93 5.89
N LYS A 44 -3.18 2.24 7.15
CA LYS A 44 -3.22 3.63 7.64
C LYS A 44 -1.87 4.33 7.57
N MET A 45 -0.78 3.61 7.83
CA MET A 45 0.58 4.17 7.75
C MET A 45 0.97 4.54 6.31
N ILE A 46 0.59 3.71 5.33
CA ILE A 46 0.96 3.92 3.91
C ILE A 46 -0.04 4.79 3.14
N MET A 47 -1.24 4.98 3.69
CA MET A 47 -2.27 5.89 3.20
C MET A 47 -2.63 6.89 4.31
N PRO A 48 -1.67 7.72 4.76
CA PRO A 48 -1.96 8.71 5.79
C PRO A 48 -3.07 9.64 5.30
N GLU A 49 -3.90 10.10 6.22
CA GLU A 49 -4.91 11.10 5.91
C GLU A 49 -4.19 12.35 5.36
N GLU A 50 -4.71 12.93 4.27
CA GLU A 50 -4.30 14.28 3.92
C GLU A 50 -4.80 15.16 5.06
N GLU A 51 -3.88 15.65 5.91
CA GLU A 51 -4.21 16.72 6.84
C GLU A 51 -4.73 17.87 5.98
N GLY A 52 -6.05 18.01 5.95
CA GLY A 52 -6.70 19.08 5.22
C GLY A 52 -6.10 20.39 5.73
N LEU A 53 -5.63 21.22 4.80
CA LEU A 53 -5.49 22.65 5.01
C LEU A 53 -6.73 23.12 5.78
N HIS A 54 -6.56 23.36 7.08
CA HIS A 54 -7.57 23.99 7.90
C HIS A 54 -7.71 25.41 7.36
N ASP A 55 -8.62 25.59 6.40
CA ASP A 55 -9.06 26.90 5.98
C ASP A 55 -9.83 27.50 7.15
N GLU A 56 -9.12 28.27 7.98
CA GLU A 56 -9.59 28.93 9.19
C GLU A 56 -10.79 29.87 8.93
N GLN A 57 -11.11 30.14 7.65
CA GLN A 57 -12.08 31.14 7.23
C GLN A 57 -13.51 30.62 6.98
N VAL A 58 -13.76 29.31 6.96
CA VAL A 58 -15.11 28.79 6.69
C VAL A 58 -15.64 28.03 7.90
N GLY A 59 -16.29 28.77 8.81
CA GLY A 59 -17.07 28.28 9.96
C GLY A 59 -18.28 27.39 9.63
N LYS A 60 -18.19 26.55 8.59
CA LYS A 60 -19.00 25.36 8.45
C LYS A 60 -18.16 24.18 8.91
N LYS A 61 -18.46 23.71 10.12
CA LYS A 61 -18.27 22.29 10.45
C LYS A 61 -19.05 21.47 9.43
N ARG A 62 -18.47 21.21 8.25
CA ARG A 62 -18.74 19.94 7.58
C ARG A 62 -18.39 18.93 8.65
N LYS A 63 -19.37 18.12 9.05
CA LYS A 63 -19.12 16.91 9.82
C LYS A 63 -17.91 16.26 9.15
N ILE A 64 -16.76 16.35 9.79
CA ILE A 64 -15.63 15.46 9.55
C ILE A 64 -16.20 14.15 10.05
N SER A 65 -16.94 13.45 9.20
CA SER A 65 -17.17 12.03 9.41
C SER A 65 -15.78 11.44 9.41
N ASP A 66 -15.41 10.76 10.51
CA ASP A 66 -14.13 10.09 10.72
C ASP A 66 -13.46 9.71 9.39
N THR A 67 -12.40 10.41 9.00
CA THR A 67 -11.73 10.19 7.71
C THR A 67 -11.13 8.78 7.60
N SER A 68 -10.89 8.13 8.73
CA SER A 68 -10.55 6.70 8.78
C SER A 68 -11.70 5.78 8.33
N ASP A 69 -12.96 6.17 8.54
CA ASP A 69 -14.11 5.49 7.95
C ASP A 69 -14.17 5.70 6.44
N ASP A 70 -13.74 6.86 5.92
CA ASP A 70 -13.66 7.14 4.48
C ASP A 70 -12.65 6.22 3.77
N LEU A 71 -11.46 5.99 4.35
CA LEU A 71 -10.45 5.09 3.78
C LEU A 71 -10.94 3.64 3.69
N PHE A 72 -11.47 3.09 4.77
CA PHE A 72 -11.93 1.69 4.75
C PHE A 72 -13.26 1.52 4.02
N SER A 73 -14.13 2.53 4.02
CA SER A 73 -15.30 2.57 3.14
C SER A 73 -14.88 2.55 1.67
N MET A 74 -13.88 3.34 1.29
CA MET A 74 -13.29 3.32 -0.05
C MET A 74 -12.76 1.92 -0.41
N LEU A 75 -12.02 1.26 0.48
CA LEU A 75 -11.52 -0.10 0.26
C LEU A 75 -12.65 -1.14 0.22
N ASN A 76 -13.78 -0.90 0.89
CA ASN A 76 -14.93 -1.80 0.80
C ASN A 76 -15.54 -1.82 -0.61
N PHE A 77 -15.45 -0.75 -1.41
CA PHE A 77 -15.83 -0.83 -2.83
C PHE A 77 -15.00 -1.87 -3.59
N ALA A 78 -13.68 -1.95 -3.30
CA ALA A 78 -12.84 -2.98 -3.91
C ALA A 78 -13.16 -4.40 -3.39
N VAL A 79 -13.71 -4.51 -2.19
CA VAL A 79 -14.24 -5.79 -1.67
C VAL A 79 -15.51 -6.18 -2.41
N ASP A 80 -16.44 -5.24 -2.59
CA ASP A 80 -17.71 -5.48 -3.29
C ASP A 80 -17.49 -5.84 -4.77
N GLU A 81 -16.45 -5.27 -5.41
CA GLU A 81 -16.04 -5.59 -6.79
C GLU A 81 -15.27 -6.92 -6.92
N GLY A 82 -15.00 -7.60 -5.80
CA GLY A 82 -14.29 -8.89 -5.75
C GLY A 82 -12.78 -8.78 -6.00
N ILE A 83 -12.21 -7.58 -5.89
CA ILE A 83 -10.76 -7.33 -6.02
C ILE A 83 -10.07 -7.70 -4.71
N LEU A 84 -10.66 -7.26 -3.59
CA LEU A 84 -10.20 -7.56 -2.25
C LEU A 84 -11.16 -8.48 -1.50
N GLN A 85 -10.63 -9.13 -0.48
CA GLN A 85 -11.36 -9.74 0.61
C GLN A 85 -10.93 -9.05 1.90
N LYS A 86 -11.77 -9.11 2.94
CA LYS A 86 -11.41 -8.59 4.26
C LYS A 86 -11.78 -9.56 5.37
N ASP A 87 -10.96 -9.58 6.40
CA ASP A 87 -11.31 -10.11 7.72
C ASP A 87 -11.45 -8.95 8.73
N LEU A 88 -11.46 -9.25 10.03
CA LEU A 88 -11.61 -8.22 11.07
C LEU A 88 -10.49 -7.18 11.02
N GLU A 89 -9.26 -7.59 10.73
CA GLU A 89 -8.06 -6.76 10.88
C GLU A 89 -7.29 -6.56 9.57
N ASN A 90 -7.64 -7.28 8.51
CA ASN A 90 -6.84 -7.33 7.29
C ASN A 90 -7.65 -7.17 6.02
N TYR A 91 -7.01 -6.62 5.00
CA TYR A 91 -7.42 -6.70 3.60
C TYR A 91 -6.46 -7.62 2.84
N MET A 92 -7.01 -8.41 1.93
CA MET A 92 -6.26 -9.40 1.14
C MET A 92 -6.71 -9.34 -0.31
N PHE A 93 -5.83 -9.60 -1.25
CA PHE A 93 -6.25 -9.83 -2.62
C PHE A 93 -7.06 -11.11 -2.70
N ALA A 94 -8.19 -11.10 -3.41
CA ALA A 94 -9.01 -12.30 -3.54
C ALA A 94 -8.24 -13.44 -4.24
N HIS A 95 -7.30 -13.09 -5.14
CA HIS A 95 -6.39 -14.00 -5.80
C HIS A 95 -5.04 -13.35 -6.11
N ASP A 96 -3.99 -14.15 -6.17
CA ASP A 96 -2.63 -13.71 -6.55
C ASP A 96 -2.60 -13.00 -7.91
N GLN A 97 -3.44 -13.42 -8.87
CA GLN A 97 -3.52 -12.78 -10.19
C GLN A 97 -4.02 -11.33 -10.10
N ILE A 98 -4.87 -11.01 -9.14
CA ILE A 98 -5.35 -9.64 -8.92
C ILE A 98 -4.22 -8.80 -8.34
N GLN A 99 -3.44 -9.36 -7.41
CA GLN A 99 -2.25 -8.68 -6.88
C GLN A 99 -1.24 -8.40 -7.99
N LEU A 100 -0.93 -9.39 -8.83
CA LEU A 100 -0.02 -9.25 -9.96
C LEU A 100 -0.53 -8.22 -10.97
N ALA A 101 -1.83 -8.23 -11.29
CA ALA A 101 -2.46 -7.24 -12.14
C ALA A 101 -2.32 -5.82 -11.53
N ALA A 102 -2.66 -5.65 -10.25
CA ALA A 102 -2.49 -4.39 -9.52
C ALA A 102 -1.04 -3.88 -9.54
N TYR A 103 -0.07 -4.76 -9.28
CA TYR A 103 1.35 -4.42 -9.33
C TYR A 103 1.81 -4.06 -10.75
N SER A 104 1.29 -4.75 -11.76
CA SER A 104 1.61 -4.47 -13.17
C SER A 104 1.11 -3.10 -13.65
N LEU A 105 0.07 -2.55 -13.00
CA LEU A 105 -0.43 -1.19 -13.27
C LEU A 105 0.50 -0.07 -12.75
N ILE A 106 1.59 -0.43 -12.05
CA ILE A 106 2.65 0.50 -11.66
C ILE A 106 3.70 0.47 -12.77
N PRO A 107 3.97 1.61 -13.44
CA PRO A 107 5.07 1.73 -14.40
C PRO A 107 6.38 1.22 -13.79
N GLU A 108 7.19 0.51 -14.58
CA GLU A 108 8.38 -0.17 -14.06
C GLU A 108 9.37 0.80 -13.40
N ASN A 109 9.52 2.00 -13.95
CA ASN A 109 10.33 3.08 -13.40
C ASN A 109 9.77 3.69 -12.10
N GLU A 110 8.50 3.45 -11.77
CA GLU A 110 7.83 3.94 -10.55
C GLU A 110 7.78 2.89 -9.44
N ARG A 111 8.03 1.60 -9.74
CA ARG A 111 8.00 0.52 -8.74
C ARG A 111 9.03 0.70 -7.63
N GLY A 112 10.28 1.00 -7.99
CA GLY A 112 11.34 1.25 -7.02
C GLY A 112 11.07 2.47 -6.12
N PRO A 113 10.72 3.65 -6.68
CA PRO A 113 10.28 4.81 -5.90
C PRO A 113 9.09 4.50 -4.97
N MET A 114 8.11 3.73 -5.45
CA MET A 114 6.94 3.35 -4.65
C MET A 114 7.32 2.44 -3.48
N HIS A 115 8.21 1.47 -3.69
CA HIS A 115 8.75 0.63 -2.62
C HIS A 115 9.53 1.45 -1.58
N LYS A 116 10.36 2.41 -2.02
CA LYS A 116 11.04 3.35 -1.11
C LYS A 116 10.03 4.17 -0.28
N LEU A 117 9.02 4.72 -0.95
CA LEU A 117 7.96 5.50 -0.30
C LEU A 117 7.26 4.70 0.79
N ILE A 118 6.81 3.48 0.48
CA ILE A 118 6.12 2.60 1.43
C ILE A 118 7.02 2.31 2.63
N GLY A 119 8.27 1.91 2.40
CA GLY A 119 9.21 1.62 3.47
C GLY A 119 9.41 2.81 4.41
N ASN A 120 9.60 4.01 3.85
CA ASN A 120 9.76 5.25 4.62
C ASN A 120 8.50 5.66 5.38
N LEU A 121 7.31 5.52 4.78
CA LEU A 121 6.04 5.83 5.44
C LEU A 121 5.82 4.94 6.66
N ILE A 122 6.07 3.64 6.53
CA ILE A 122 5.96 2.68 7.63
C ILE A 122 7.01 3.02 8.70
N LEU A 123 8.27 3.20 8.32
CA LEU A 123 9.36 3.53 9.25
C LEU A 123 9.08 4.81 10.06
N THR A 124 8.50 5.83 9.43
CA THR A 124 8.18 7.11 10.08
C THR A 124 6.95 7.03 10.98
N SER A 125 5.99 6.18 10.63
CA SER A 125 4.76 6.00 11.41
C SER A 125 4.93 5.00 12.56
N ALA A 126 5.93 4.13 12.47
CA ALA A 126 6.23 3.12 13.45
C ALA A 126 6.71 3.75 14.76
N SER A 127 6.15 3.33 15.89
CA SER A 127 6.70 3.71 17.20
C SER A 127 7.98 2.92 17.51
N ASP A 128 8.87 3.47 18.35
CA ASP A 128 10.13 2.81 18.75
C ASP A 128 9.95 1.41 19.39
N ASN A 129 8.72 1.06 19.81
CA ASN A 129 8.36 -0.19 20.45
C ASN A 129 7.68 -1.21 19.51
N GLU A 130 7.66 -0.99 18.19
CA GLU A 130 6.96 -1.89 17.27
C GLU A 130 7.65 -3.24 17.05
N GLU A 131 6.82 -4.25 16.76
CA GLU A 131 7.17 -5.65 16.61
C GLU A 131 8.11 -5.90 15.42
N ASN A 132 8.94 -6.95 15.52
CA ASN A 132 9.88 -7.38 14.48
C ASN A 132 9.24 -7.52 13.08
N ASP A 133 7.95 -7.85 13.02
CA ASP A 133 7.20 -8.01 11.76
C ASP A 133 7.08 -6.68 10.97
N VAL A 134 6.94 -5.54 11.66
CA VAL A 134 6.90 -4.23 10.99
C VAL A 134 8.28 -3.88 10.47
N LEU A 135 9.33 -4.12 11.26
CA LEU A 135 10.71 -3.89 10.84
C LEU A 135 11.06 -4.74 9.61
N PHE A 136 10.65 -6.01 9.59
CA PHE A 136 10.83 -6.88 8.43
C PHE A 136 10.12 -6.34 7.19
N LEU A 137 8.89 -5.84 7.34
CA LEU A 137 8.16 -5.21 6.25
C LEU A 137 8.90 -3.96 5.73
N VAL A 138 9.36 -3.07 6.61
CA VAL A 138 10.12 -1.87 6.24
C VAL A 138 11.34 -2.24 5.41
N VAL A 139 12.21 -3.13 5.91
CA VAL A 139 13.46 -3.47 5.21
C VAL A 139 13.19 -4.16 3.89
N ASN A 140 12.16 -5.00 3.78
CA ASN A 140 11.77 -5.62 2.53
C ASN A 140 11.37 -4.58 1.47
N GLN A 141 10.56 -3.59 1.86
CA GLN A 141 10.17 -2.49 0.98
C GLN A 141 11.38 -1.65 0.55
N LEU A 142 12.22 -1.23 1.49
CA LEU A 142 13.41 -0.43 1.18
C LEU A 142 14.41 -1.19 0.30
N ASN A 143 14.62 -2.49 0.54
CA ASN A 143 15.50 -3.31 -0.30
C ASN A 143 14.97 -3.45 -1.73
N ARG A 144 13.65 -3.54 -1.95
CA ARG A 144 13.04 -3.53 -3.30
C ARG A 144 13.17 -2.16 -3.98
N GLY A 145 13.25 -1.09 -3.19
CA GLY A 145 13.48 0.28 -3.65
C GLY A 145 14.96 0.69 -3.70
N ILE A 146 15.92 -0.21 -3.46
CA ILE A 146 17.32 0.14 -3.18
C ILE A 146 18.02 0.93 -4.29
N ALA A 147 17.62 0.73 -5.55
CA ALA A 147 18.13 1.49 -6.68
C ALA A 147 17.81 3.01 -6.61
N PHE A 148 16.85 3.40 -5.76
CA PHE A 148 16.39 4.77 -5.55
C PHE A 148 16.74 5.31 -4.15
N ILE A 149 17.52 4.56 -3.39
CA ILE A 149 18.03 4.96 -2.07
C ILE A 149 19.41 5.60 -2.28
N HIS A 150 19.60 6.79 -1.72
CA HIS A 150 20.85 7.52 -1.81
C HIS A 150 21.96 6.80 -1.04
N GLU A 151 23.22 6.98 -1.42
CA GLU A 151 24.36 6.27 -0.79
C GLU A 151 24.43 6.54 0.72
N GLU A 152 24.05 7.75 1.15
CA GLU A 152 24.02 8.14 2.55
C GLU A 152 22.96 7.38 3.35
N GLU A 153 21.80 7.10 2.73
CA GLU A 153 20.68 6.36 3.33
C GLU A 153 20.95 4.84 3.38
N LYS A 154 21.88 4.31 2.57
CA LYS A 154 22.16 2.87 2.51
C LYS A 154 22.78 2.34 3.80
N ILE A 155 23.52 3.16 4.54
CA ILE A 155 24.10 2.77 5.82
C ILE A 155 22.97 2.53 6.83
N GLU A 156 21.99 3.44 6.87
CA GLU A 156 20.81 3.29 7.74
C GLU A 156 20.01 2.04 7.37
N LEU A 157 19.79 1.80 6.07
CA LEU A 157 19.15 0.57 5.60
C LEU A 157 19.93 -0.69 5.99
N ALA A 158 21.27 -0.68 5.95
CA ALA A 158 22.08 -1.81 6.38
C ALA A 158 21.92 -2.08 7.89
N MET A 159 21.85 -1.03 8.71
CA MET A 159 21.58 -1.15 10.14
C MET A 159 20.18 -1.68 10.43
N LEU A 160 19.17 -1.22 9.68
CA LEU A 160 17.79 -1.74 9.79
C LEU A 160 17.74 -3.22 9.40
N ASN A 161 18.40 -3.61 8.31
CA ASN A 161 18.50 -5.01 7.89
C ASN A 161 19.18 -5.89 8.96
N LEU A 162 20.23 -5.39 9.62
CA LEU A 162 20.88 -6.10 10.71
C LEU A 162 19.91 -6.34 11.87
N ARG A 163 19.23 -5.28 12.34
CA ARG A 163 18.22 -5.37 13.40
C ARG A 163 17.06 -6.31 13.07
N ALA A 164 16.69 -6.43 11.79
CA ALA A 164 15.62 -7.32 11.33
C ALA A 164 16.03 -8.80 11.27
N GLY A 165 17.35 -9.08 11.23
CA GLY A 165 17.91 -10.43 11.16
C GLY A 165 18.40 -11.00 12.50
N GLU A 166 18.35 -10.20 13.57
CA GLU A 166 18.60 -10.59 14.96
C GLU A 166 17.36 -11.17 15.63
#